data_AF-A0A7X0H3Q5-F1
#
_entry.id   AF-A0A7X0H3Q5-F1
#
_cell.length_a   1.000
_cell.length_b   1.000
_cell.length_c   1.000
_cell.angle_alpha   90.00
_cell.angle_beta   90.00
_cell.angle_gamma   90.00
#
_symmetry.space_group_name_H-M   'P 1'
#
loop_
_entity.id
_entity.type
_entity.pdbx_description
1 polymer ?
#
loop_
_entity_poly.entity_id
_entity_poly.type
_entity_poly.pdbx_seq_one_letter_code
_entity_poly.pdbx_strand_id
1 'polypeptide(L)'
;MLKENEKLIAQINTANLANTLPDGRTITEAIAARDRLTQHHALLHTAISGSQREPDRYSMSEIKWIATLEVGKLQKQADDLSKKIRELNAMIQQTNWNVEL
;
A
#
# COMPACT_ATOMS: atom_id res chain seq x y z
N MET A 1 28.53 0.28 -15.26
CA MET A 1 27.09 -0.05 -15.38
C MET A 1 26.67 -1.18 -14.44
N LEU A 2 26.76 -2.48 -14.78
CA LEU A 2 26.20 -3.54 -13.90
C LEU A 2 26.88 -3.64 -12.51
N LYS A 3 28.21 -3.59 -12.45
CA LYS A 3 28.98 -3.63 -11.18
C LYS A 3 28.69 -2.44 -10.25
N GLU A 4 28.38 -1.30 -10.84
CA GLU A 4 28.09 -0.07 -10.09
C GLU A 4 26.69 -0.13 -9.47
N ASN A 5 25.71 -0.65 -10.22
CA ASN A 5 24.38 -0.91 -9.71
C ASN A 5 24.40 -1.92 -8.55
N GLU A 6 25.15 -3.02 -8.70
CA GLU A 6 25.31 -4.02 -7.62
C GLU A 6 25.88 -3.39 -6.34
N LYS A 7 26.88 -2.53 -6.47
CA LYS A 7 27.46 -1.80 -5.34
C LYS A 7 26.43 -0.93 -4.64
N LEU A 8 25.65 -0.14 -5.40
CA LEU A 8 24.60 0.72 -4.85
C LEU A 8 23.52 -0.10 -4.13
N ILE A 9 23.08 -1.22 -4.70
CA ILE A 9 22.11 -2.12 -4.07
C ILE A 9 22.64 -2.62 -2.72
N ALA A 10 23.90 -3.05 -2.65
CA ALA A 10 24.49 -3.52 -1.41
C ALA A 10 24.60 -2.41 -0.35
N GLN A 11 25.01 -1.19 -0.75
CA GLN A 11 25.07 -0.03 0.15
C GLN A 11 23.68 0.34 0.69
N ILE A 12 22.68 0.43 -0.19
CA ILE A 12 21.30 0.74 0.20
C ILE A 12 20.75 -0.32 1.17
N ASN A 13 20.95 -1.60 0.89
CA ASN A 13 20.47 -2.67 1.77
C ASN A 13 21.13 -2.61 3.15
N THR A 14 22.44 -2.33 3.19
CA THR A 14 23.18 -2.20 4.44
C THR A 14 22.69 -1.00 5.25
N ALA A 15 22.50 0.15 4.59
CA ALA A 15 21.96 1.36 5.20
C ALA A 15 20.53 1.15 5.73
N ASN A 16 19.66 0.47 4.97
CA ASN A 16 18.29 0.19 5.36
C ASN A 16 18.18 -0.73 6.59
N LEU A 17 19.13 -1.66 6.73
CA LEU A 17 19.21 -2.56 7.89
C LEU A 17 19.81 -1.87 9.11
N ALA A 18 20.76 -0.96 8.93
CA ALA A 18 21.45 -0.30 10.03
C ALA A 18 20.68 0.89 10.64
N ASN A 19 19.81 1.53 9.87
CA ASN A 19 19.10 2.73 10.30
C ASN A 19 17.65 2.44 10.72
N THR A 20 17.19 3.18 11.73
CA THR A 20 15.86 3.04 12.32
C THR A 20 15.00 4.28 12.13
N LEU A 21 13.71 4.09 11.96
CA LEU A 21 12.69 5.14 12.01
C LEU A 21 12.52 5.68 13.44
N PRO A 22 11.88 6.86 13.61
CA PRO A 22 11.60 7.44 14.94
C PRO A 22 10.77 6.54 15.87
N ASP A 23 10.06 5.56 15.33
CA ASP A 23 9.25 4.60 16.07
C ASP A 23 10.00 3.30 16.44
N GLY A 24 11.32 3.24 16.17
CA GLY A 24 12.21 2.15 16.57
C GLY A 24 12.33 1.00 15.57
N ARG A 25 11.54 0.99 14.48
CA ARG A 25 11.66 -0.03 13.43
C ARG A 25 12.84 0.27 12.51
N THR A 26 13.51 -0.75 11.98
CA THR A 26 14.46 -0.56 10.88
C THR A 26 13.75 -0.05 9.62
N ILE A 27 14.47 0.61 8.72
CA ILE A 27 13.91 1.03 7.41
C ILE A 27 13.39 -0.21 6.65
N THR A 28 14.11 -1.33 6.72
CA THR A 28 13.69 -2.60 6.11
C THR A 28 12.34 -3.10 6.65
N GLU A 29 12.14 -3.10 7.97
CA GLU A 29 10.86 -3.47 8.58
C GLU A 29 9.73 -2.49 8.21
N ALA A 30 10.05 -1.19 8.12
CA ALA A 30 9.10 -0.17 7.71
C ALA A 30 8.66 -0.36 6.25
N ILE A 31 9.59 -0.70 5.35
CA ILE A 31 9.29 -1.05 3.95
C ILE A 31 8.39 -2.29 3.89
N ALA A 32 8.72 -3.35 4.61
CA ALA A 32 7.89 -4.56 4.64
C ALA A 32 6.47 -4.27 5.16
N ALA A 33 6.35 -3.44 6.21
CA ALA A 33 5.06 -3.03 6.74
C ALA A 33 4.26 -2.20 5.72
N ARG A 34 4.90 -1.27 5.01
CA ARG A 34 4.28 -0.50 3.93
C ARG A 34 3.78 -1.42 2.82
N ASP A 35 4.60 -2.36 2.36
CA ASP A 35 4.26 -3.25 1.25
C ASP A 35 3.05 -4.13 1.60
N ARG A 36 2.98 -4.64 2.84
CA ARG A 36 1.80 -5.33 3.36
C ARG A 36 0.54 -4.45 3.35
N LEU A 37 0.65 -3.19 3.79
CA LEU A 37 -0.47 -2.25 3.79
C LEU A 37 -0.94 -1.94 2.36
N THR A 38 -0.01 -1.75 1.43
CA THR A 38 -0.29 -1.52 0.00
C THR A 38 -1.00 -2.71 -0.63
N GLN A 39 -0.55 -3.94 -0.34
CA GLN A 39 -1.22 -5.16 -0.81
C GLN A 39 -2.63 -5.28 -0.24
N HIS A 40 -2.82 -4.98 1.05
CA HIS A 40 -4.16 -5.00 1.66
C HIS A 40 -5.08 -3.95 1.03
N HIS A 41 -4.58 -2.73 0.81
CA HIS A 41 -5.31 -1.68 0.12
C HIS A 41 -5.73 -2.12 -1.30
N ALA A 42 -4.82 -2.74 -2.06
CA ALA A 42 -5.10 -3.27 -3.39
C ALA A 42 -6.20 -4.34 -3.36
N LEU A 43 -6.15 -5.26 -2.39
CA LEU A 43 -7.18 -6.29 -2.21
C LEU A 43 -8.57 -5.68 -1.97
N LEU A 44 -8.67 -4.68 -1.08
CA LEU A 44 -9.94 -3.99 -0.82
C LEU A 44 -10.44 -3.29 -2.08
N HIS A 45 -9.55 -2.64 -2.83
CA HIS A 45 -9.92 -1.98 -4.08
C HIS A 45 -10.44 -2.98 -5.11
N THR A 46 -9.82 -4.15 -5.25
CA THR A 46 -10.30 -5.22 -6.12
C THR A 46 -11.69 -5.72 -5.72
N ALA A 47 -11.94 -5.89 -4.41
CA ALA A 47 -13.25 -6.29 -3.91
C ALA A 47 -14.33 -5.23 -4.19
N ILE A 48 -14.01 -3.95 -4.00
CA ILE A 48 -14.90 -2.82 -4.29
C ILE A 48 -15.20 -2.76 -5.79
N SER A 49 -14.19 -2.81 -6.66
CA SER A 49 -14.40 -2.76 -8.11
C SER A 49 -15.21 -3.96 -8.62
N GLY A 50 -15.00 -5.15 -8.05
CA GLY A 50 -15.79 -6.35 -8.39
C GLY A 50 -17.25 -6.26 -7.96
N SER A 51 -17.58 -5.41 -6.99
CA SER A 51 -18.95 -5.17 -6.52
C SER A 51 -19.72 -4.14 -7.36
N GLN A 52 -19.01 -3.29 -8.09
CA GLN A 52 -19.58 -2.29 -8.98
C GLN A 52 -19.89 -2.94 -10.34
N ARG A 53 -21.03 -3.61 -10.44
CA ARG A 53 -21.57 -4.05 -11.74
C ARG A 53 -22.62 -3.05 -12.19
N GLU A 54 -22.38 -2.40 -13.32
CA GLU A 54 -23.39 -1.57 -13.96
C GLU A 54 -24.60 -2.45 -14.34
N PRO A 55 -25.81 -2.04 -13.96
CA PRO A 55 -27.00 -2.72 -14.43
C PRO A 55 -27.21 -2.35 -15.89
N ASP A 56 -26.71 -3.18 -16.81
CA ASP A 56 -27.16 -3.16 -18.19
C ASP A 56 -28.58 -3.73 -18.20
N ARG A 57 -29.55 -2.86 -17.92
CA ARG A 57 -30.96 -3.22 -17.76
C ARG A 57 -31.83 -2.35 -18.64
N TYR A 58 -32.65 -3.00 -19.44
CA TYR A 58 -33.62 -2.34 -20.32
C TYR A 58 -35.04 -2.30 -19.71
N SER A 59 -35.34 -3.17 -18.73
CA SER A 59 -36.68 -3.25 -18.11
C SER A 59 -36.65 -3.51 -16.61
N MET A 60 -37.66 -2.98 -15.91
CA MET A 60 -37.90 -3.19 -14.48
C MET A 60 -38.25 -4.64 -14.11
N SER A 61 -38.63 -5.48 -15.08
CA SER A 61 -38.91 -6.91 -14.90
C SER A 61 -37.67 -7.81 -14.81
N GLU A 62 -36.48 -7.30 -15.13
CA GLU A 62 -35.22 -8.07 -15.08
C GLU A 62 -34.65 -8.24 -13.65
N ILE A 63 -33.89 -9.33 -13.43
CA ILE A 63 -33.28 -9.64 -12.13
C ILE A 63 -32.17 -8.63 -11.81
N LYS A 64 -32.25 -8.01 -10.63
CA LYS A 64 -31.25 -7.04 -10.15
C LYS A 64 -30.07 -7.75 -9.49
N TRP A 65 -28.86 -7.40 -9.91
CA TRP A 65 -27.64 -7.74 -9.17
C TRP A 65 -27.47 -6.80 -7.98
N ILE A 66 -27.23 -7.37 -6.80
CA ILE A 66 -26.98 -6.65 -5.55
C ILE A 66 -25.63 -7.12 -5.03
N ALA A 67 -24.77 -6.18 -4.64
CA ALA A 67 -23.51 -6.50 -3.99
C ALA A 67 -23.78 -7.21 -2.65
N THR A 68 -23.13 -8.35 -2.43
CA THR A 68 -23.20 -9.10 -1.16
C THR A 68 -22.30 -8.50 -0.08
N LEU A 69 -21.43 -7.56 -0.45
CA LEU A 69 -20.46 -6.91 0.41
C LEU A 69 -20.92 -5.49 0.78
N GLU A 70 -20.62 -5.06 2.00
CA GLU A 70 -20.83 -3.67 2.41
C GLU A 70 -19.76 -2.74 1.83
N VAL A 71 -19.97 -2.29 0.59
CA VAL A 71 -19.01 -1.49 -0.18
C VAL A 71 -18.54 -0.24 0.58
N GLY A 72 -19.45 0.47 1.25
CA GLY A 72 -19.11 1.66 2.03
C GLY A 72 -18.16 1.38 3.20
N LYS A 73 -18.27 0.21 3.86
CA LYS A 73 -17.33 -0.18 4.92
C LYS A 73 -15.94 -0.49 4.34
N LEU A 74 -15.88 -1.17 3.20
CA LEU A 74 -14.62 -1.50 2.54
C LEU A 74 -13.91 -0.23 2.03
N GLN A 75 -14.66 0.74 1.49
CA GLN A 75 -14.13 2.03 1.07
C GLN A 75 -13.49 2.78 2.25
N LYS A 76 -14.19 2.86 3.39
CA LYS A 76 -13.64 3.48 4.60
C LYS A 76 -12.35 2.80 5.07
N GLN A 77 -12.30 1.47 5.05
CA GLN A 77 -11.08 0.72 5.37
C GLN A 77 -9.94 1.03 4.39
N ALA A 78 -10.22 1.13 3.09
CA ALA A 78 -9.23 1.50 2.09
C ALA A 78 -8.69 2.92 2.34
N ASP A 79 -9.56 3.89 2.65
CA ASP A 79 -9.15 5.27 2.97
C ASP A 79 -8.23 5.33 4.20
N ASP A 80 -8.57 4.59 5.25
CA ASP A 80 -7.76 4.48 6.47
C ASP A 80 -6.38 3.86 6.18
N LEU A 81 -6.32 2.81 5.35
CA LEU A 81 -5.06 2.21 4.92
C LEU A 81 -4.23 3.19 4.08
N SER A 82 -4.87 3.90 3.16
CA SER A 82 -4.26 4.94 2.33
C SER A 82 -3.58 6.02 3.18
N LYS A 83 -4.23 6.45 4.27
CA LYS A 83 -3.63 7.39 5.24
C LYS A 83 -2.38 6.80 5.89
N LYS A 84 -2.46 5.58 6.42
CA LYS A 84 -1.33 4.89 7.08
C LYS A 84 -0.14 4.69 6.14
N ILE A 85 -0.39 4.35 4.88
CA ILE A 85 0.65 4.20 3.85
C ILE A 85 1.38 5.53 3.64
N ARG A 86 0.64 6.65 3.52
CA ARG A 86 1.23 7.99 3.34
C ARG A 86 2.06 8.42 4.55
N GLU A 87 1.56 8.20 5.76
CA GLU A 87 2.29 8.51 7.00
C GLU A 87 3.59 7.71 7.11
N LEU A 88 3.53 6.41 6.84
CA LEU A 88 4.71 5.55 6.85
C LEU A 88 5.72 5.93 5.77
N ASN A 89 5.24 6.26 4.57
CA ASN A 89 6.11 6.76 3.50
C ASN A 89 6.81 8.06 3.89
N ALA A 90 6.09 9.01 4.50
CA ALA A 90 6.70 10.26 4.96
C ALA A 90 7.82 10.00 5.97
N MET A 91 7.60 9.09 6.94
CA MET A 91 8.63 8.71 7.91
C MET A 91 9.84 8.05 7.24
N ILE A 92 9.62 7.09 6.33
CA ILE A 92 10.70 6.44 5.59
C ILE A 92 11.52 7.47 4.81
N GLN A 93 10.85 8.38 4.09
CA GLN A 93 11.55 9.40 3.31
C GLN A 93 12.32 10.35 4.19
N GLN A 94 11.73 10.83 5.30
CA GLN A 94 12.44 11.67 6.26
C GLN A 94 13.70 10.98 6.80
N THR A 95 13.63 9.70 7.15
CA THR A 95 14.81 8.94 7.57
C THR A 95 15.83 8.81 6.45
N ASN A 96 15.40 8.49 5.22
CA ASN A 96 16.30 8.39 4.07
C ASN A 96 17.08 9.68 3.81
N TRP A 97 16.46 10.85 3.98
CA TRP A 97 17.13 12.15 3.83
C TRP A 97 18.19 12.42 4.90
N ASN A 98 18.12 11.76 6.06
CA ASN A 98 19.06 11.91 7.16
C ASN A 98 20.16 10.84 7.18
N VAL A 99 20.16 9.92 6.22
CA VAL A 99 21.13 8.81 6.13
C VAL A 99 22.10 9.07 4.98
N GLU A 100 23.39 9.10 5.28
CA GLU A 100 24.44 9.12 4.26
C GLU A 100 24.72 7.71 3.72
N LEU A 101 25.04 7.61 2.42
CA LEU A 101 25.15 6.38 1.63
C LEU A 101 26.60 6.04 1.24
#